data_AF-A0A1C5WBP3-F1
#
_entry.id   AF-A0A1C5WBP3-F1
#
_cell.length_a   1.000
_cell.length_b   1.000
_cell.length_c   1.000
_cell.angle_alpha   90.00
_cell.angle_beta   90.00
_cell.angle_gamma   90.00
#
_symmetry.space_group_name_H-M   'P 1'
#
loop_
_entity.id
_entity.type
_entity.pdbx_description
1 polymer ?
#
loop_
_entity_poly.entity_id
_entity_poly.type
_entity_poly.pdbx_seq_one_letter_code
_entity_poly.pdbx_strand_id
1 'polypeptide(L)'
;MSKMYLNEKQEKELNYVDRMGLAYCRLNSWEWDEIIGPKPDGFDELPWYDNRKFKKFRKKIRTKSDYLTPAIEGIKSIIGEANISRCWWKFELGKTEEEWRQWYVTEAFRNGD
;
A
#
# COMPACT_ATOMS: atom_id res chain seq x y z
N MET A 1 -13.97 -10.01 -0.55
CA MET A 1 -13.33 -9.40 -1.74
C MET A 1 -12.01 -10.11 -1.97
N SER A 2 -11.64 -10.41 -3.22
CA SER A 2 -10.47 -11.23 -3.53
C SER A 2 -9.30 -10.35 -3.95
N LYS A 3 -8.24 -10.31 -3.14
CA LYS A 3 -6.94 -9.73 -3.49
C LYS A 3 -6.39 -10.43 -4.74
N MET A 4 -5.87 -9.65 -5.68
CA MET A 4 -5.28 -10.19 -6.91
C MET A 4 -3.83 -10.59 -6.63
N TYR A 5 -3.55 -11.89 -6.60
CA TYR A 5 -2.20 -12.41 -6.52
C TYR A 5 -1.62 -12.55 -7.92
N LEU A 6 -0.68 -11.69 -8.27
CA LEU A 6 0.12 -11.82 -9.49
C LEU A 6 1.23 -12.84 -9.27
N ASN A 7 1.53 -13.63 -10.30
CA ASN A 7 2.75 -14.43 -10.32
C ASN A 7 3.97 -13.56 -10.71
N GLU A 8 5.18 -14.09 -10.49
CA GLU A 8 6.43 -13.36 -10.75
C GLU A 8 6.55 -12.84 -12.19
N LYS A 9 6.03 -13.58 -13.18
CA LYS A 9 6.11 -13.17 -14.59
C LYS A 9 5.21 -11.96 -14.84
N GLN A 10 3.98 -12.01 -14.35
CA GLN A 10 3.02 -10.90 -14.46
C GLN A 10 3.53 -9.65 -13.73
N GLU A 11 4.17 -9.83 -12.57
CA GLU A 11 4.74 -8.71 -11.82
C GLU A 11 5.91 -8.04 -12.56
N LYS A 12 6.76 -8.82 -13.25
CA LYS A 12 7.86 -8.29 -14.07
C LYS A 12 7.40 -7.54 -15.31
N GLU A 13 6.18 -7.80 -15.78
CA GLU A 13 5.57 -7.12 -16.92
C GLU A 13 4.89 -5.79 -16.52
N LEU A 14 4.77 -5.49 -15.22
CA LEU A 14 4.20 -4.23 -14.76
C LEU A 14 5.08 -3.04 -15.12
N ASN A 15 4.45 -1.94 -15.53
CA ASN A 15 5.14 -0.66 -15.61
C ASN A 15 5.51 -0.15 -14.20
N TYR A 16 6.39 0.84 -14.14
CA TYR A 16 6.89 1.39 -12.89
C TYR A 16 5.77 1.85 -11.93
N VAL A 17 4.74 2.54 -12.44
CA VAL A 17 3.63 3.05 -11.62
C VAL A 17 2.81 1.90 -11.03
N ASP A 18 2.47 0.91 -11.85
CA ASP A 18 1.74 -0.28 -11.40
C ASP A 18 2.56 -1.10 -10.41
N ARG A 19 3.87 -1.20 -10.60
CA ARG A 19 4.75 -1.94 -9.69
C ARG A 19 4.87 -1.25 -8.33
N MET A 20 4.97 0.08 -8.31
CA MET A 20 4.93 0.87 -7.07
C MET A 20 3.54 0.82 -6.42
N GLY A 21 2.47 0.83 -7.21
CA GLY A 21 1.11 0.67 -6.72
C GLY A 21 0.85 -0.71 -6.10
N LEU A 22 1.40 -1.77 -6.67
CA LEU A 22 1.35 -3.12 -6.09
C LEU A 22 2.09 -3.16 -4.75
N ALA A 23 3.27 -2.53 -4.67
CA ALA A 23 4.00 -2.40 -3.41
C ALA A 23 3.19 -1.64 -2.36
N TYR A 24 2.54 -0.53 -2.75
CA TYR A 24 1.61 0.18 -1.86
C TYR A 24 0.52 -0.74 -1.29
N CYS A 25 -0.10 -1.59 -2.12
CA CYS A 25 -1.15 -2.52 -1.69
C CYS A 25 -0.63 -3.56 -0.69
N ARG A 26 0.56 -4.13 -0.96
CA ARG A 26 1.26 -5.07 -0.05
C ARG A 26 1.59 -4.42 1.29
N LEU A 27 2.18 -3.23 1.28
CA LEU A 27 2.55 -2.51 2.51
C LEU A 27 1.31 -2.18 3.37
N ASN A 28 0.20 -1.77 2.75
CA ASN A 28 -1.07 -1.56 3.47
C ASN A 28 -1.69 -2.88 3.98
N SER A 29 -1.29 -4.03 3.41
CA SER A 29 -1.63 -5.37 3.87
C SER A 29 -0.65 -5.94 4.91
N TRP A 30 0.26 -5.12 5.46
CA TRP A 30 1.30 -5.55 6.41
C TRP A 30 2.38 -6.47 5.83
N GLU A 31 2.47 -6.53 4.51
CA GLU A 31 3.45 -7.31 3.76
C GLU A 31 4.58 -6.39 3.28
N TRP A 32 5.83 -6.83 3.44
CA TRP A 32 6.96 -6.09 2.89
C TRP A 32 7.09 -6.35 1.39
N ASP A 33 7.41 -5.30 0.63
CA ASP A 33 7.72 -5.40 -0.80
C ASP A 33 9.18 -5.03 -1.04
N GLU A 34 9.92 -5.86 -1.77
CA GLU A 34 11.36 -5.66 -1.97
C GLU A 34 11.70 -4.44 -2.83
N ILE A 35 10.74 -3.86 -3.56
CA ILE A 35 11.00 -2.66 -4.36
C ILE A 35 11.37 -1.44 -3.51
N ILE A 36 10.91 -1.40 -2.26
CA ILE A 36 11.27 -0.32 -1.31
C ILE A 36 12.58 -0.59 -0.57
N GLY A 37 13.23 -1.72 -0.86
CA GLY A 37 14.49 -2.13 -0.27
C GLY A 37 14.41 -3.48 0.47
N PRO A 38 15.53 -3.93 1.05
CA PRO A 38 15.57 -5.19 1.79
C PRO A 38 14.64 -5.15 3.01
N LYS A 39 13.94 -6.26 3.26
CA LYS A 39 13.10 -6.40 4.45
C LYS A 39 13.95 -6.23 5.72
N PRO A 40 13.53 -5.40 6.69
CA PRO A 40 14.26 -5.26 7.95
C PRO A 40 14.30 -6.59 8.72
N ASP A 41 15.45 -6.88 9.35
CA ASP A 41 15.60 -8.05 10.21
C ASP A 41 14.57 -8.05 11.34
N GLY A 42 13.91 -9.19 11.55
CA GLY A 42 12.90 -9.35 12.58
C GLY A 42 11.56 -8.65 12.27
N PHE A 43 11.34 -8.17 11.05
CA PHE A 43 10.12 -7.42 10.68
C PHE A 43 8.85 -8.25 10.88
N ASP A 44 8.90 -9.54 10.55
CA ASP A 44 7.71 -10.40 10.56
C ASP A 44 7.20 -10.69 11.98
N GLU A 45 8.11 -10.67 12.97
CA GLU A 45 7.85 -10.85 14.40
C GLU A 45 7.33 -9.59 15.10
N LEU A 46 7.42 -8.42 14.47
CA LEU A 46 6.96 -7.18 15.07
C LEU A 46 5.42 -7.13 15.15
N PRO A 47 4.85 -6.55 16.21
CA PRO A 47 3.43 -6.24 16.25
C PRO A 47 3.09 -5.17 15.20
N TRP A 48 1.85 -5.18 14.71
CA TRP A 48 1.36 -4.16 13.76
C TRP A 48 1.43 -2.75 14.36
N TYR A 49 0.97 -2.62 15.60
CA TYR A 49 0.92 -1.38 16.37
C TYR A 49 1.27 -1.60 17.86
N ASP A 50 1.68 -0.54 18.56
CA ASP A 50 1.78 -0.55 20.02
C ASP A 50 0.38 -0.31 20.64
N ASN A 51 -0.30 -1.43 20.90
CA ASN A 51 -1.62 -1.48 21.52
C ASN A 51 -1.58 -1.69 23.04
N ARG A 52 -0.40 -1.57 23.66
CA ARG A 52 -0.24 -1.81 25.11
C ARG A 52 -0.92 -0.70 25.92
N LYS A 53 -1.65 -1.08 26.97
CA LYS A 53 -2.19 -0.12 27.95
C LYS A 53 -1.08 0.75 28.54
N PHE A 54 -1.38 2.02 28.78
CA PHE A 54 -0.45 2.99 29.36
C PHE A 54 0.86 3.16 28.56
N LYS A 55 0.84 2.96 27.23
CA LYS A 55 2.03 3.08 26.36
C LYS A 55 2.83 4.37 26.52
N LYS A 56 2.17 5.49 26.87
CA LYS A 56 2.83 6.77 27.17
C LYS A 56 3.84 6.71 28.33
N PHE A 57 3.70 5.75 29.23
CA PHE A 57 4.60 5.54 30.37
C PHE A 57 5.54 4.34 30.17
N ARG A 58 5.51 3.71 29.01
CA ARG A 58 6.32 2.52 28.69
C ARG A 58 7.37 2.89 27.64
N LYS A 59 8.47 2.14 27.62
CA LYS A 59 9.46 2.26 26.56
C LYS A 59 8.80 1.96 25.21
N LYS A 60 9.02 2.86 24.23
CA LYS A 60 8.56 2.67 22.85
C LYS A 60 9.14 1.36 22.31
N ILE A 61 8.27 0.54 21.71
CA ILE A 61 8.67 -0.63 20.92
C ILE A 61 8.64 -0.26 19.45
N ARG A 62 9.45 -0.96 18.64
CA ARG A 62 9.28 -0.91 17.19
C ARG A 62 8.06 -1.75 16.80
N THR A 63 7.37 -1.29 15.78
CA THR A 63 6.18 -1.94 15.20
C THR A 63 6.34 -2.02 13.69
N LYS A 64 5.55 -2.87 13.02
CA LYS A 64 5.53 -2.87 11.55
C LYS A 64 5.15 -1.49 11.00
N SER A 65 4.21 -0.79 11.65
CA SER A 65 3.78 0.56 11.26
C SER A 65 4.94 1.56 11.24
N ASP A 66 5.92 1.46 12.14
CA ASP A 66 7.09 2.37 12.13
C ASP A 66 7.92 2.25 10.84
N TYR A 67 7.89 1.10 10.15
CA TYR A 67 8.58 0.89 8.88
C TYR A 67 7.67 1.11 7.66
N LEU A 68 6.42 0.65 7.74
CA LEU A 68 5.48 0.67 6.61
C LEU A 68 4.98 2.08 6.31
N THR A 69 4.70 2.89 7.33
CA THR A 69 4.15 4.25 7.17
C THR A 69 5.04 5.14 6.29
N PRO A 70 6.34 5.32 6.59
CA PRO A 70 7.19 6.17 5.75
C PRO A 70 7.38 5.62 4.33
N ALA A 71 7.38 4.29 4.15
CA ALA A 71 7.46 3.69 2.82
C ALA A 71 6.19 3.95 1.99
N ILE A 72 5.01 3.83 2.62
CA ILE A 72 3.72 4.14 2.01
C ILE A 72 3.66 5.62 1.59
N GLU A 73 4.07 6.54 2.48
CA GLU A 73 4.13 7.97 2.18
C GLU A 73 5.10 8.28 1.03
N GLY A 74 6.27 7.61 1.01
CA GLY A 74 7.22 7.72 -0.09
C GLY A 74 6.61 7.32 -1.43
N ILE A 75 5.92 6.18 -1.50
CA ILE A 75 5.26 5.73 -2.74
C ILE A 75 4.17 6.71 -3.16
N LYS A 76 3.32 7.17 -2.21
CA LYS A 76 2.28 8.18 -2.49
C LYS A 76 2.87 9.45 -3.10
N SER A 77 4.01 9.93 -2.57
CA SER A 77 4.70 11.10 -3.11
C SER A 77 5.27 10.89 -4.51
N ILE A 78 5.61 9.65 -4.89
CA ILE A 78 6.21 9.33 -6.19
C ILE A 78 5.14 9.19 -7.28
N ILE A 79 4.07 8.45 -7.02
CA ILE A 79 3.07 8.12 -8.07
C ILE A 79 1.80 8.97 -7.98
N GLY A 80 1.57 9.67 -6.87
CA GLY A 80 0.40 10.53 -6.65
C GLY A 80 -0.88 9.78 -6.28
N GLU A 81 -1.79 10.47 -5.59
CA GLU A 81 -3.01 9.89 -5.01
C GLU A 81 -3.95 9.26 -6.07
N ALA A 82 -4.04 9.84 -7.26
CA ALA A 82 -4.86 9.28 -8.34
C ALA A 82 -4.37 7.87 -8.76
N ASN A 83 -3.05 7.67 -8.89
CA ASN A 83 -2.49 6.36 -9.23
C ASN A 83 -2.57 5.38 -8.07
N ILE A 84 -2.44 5.85 -6.83
CA ILE A 84 -2.64 5.03 -5.63
C ILE A 84 -4.06 4.46 -5.62
N SER A 85 -5.05 5.34 -5.82
CA SER A 85 -6.47 4.95 -5.92
C SER A 85 -6.69 3.93 -7.04
N ARG A 86 -6.16 4.18 -8.24
CA ARG A 86 -6.25 3.28 -9.39
C ARG A 86 -5.65 1.90 -9.09
N CYS A 87 -4.46 1.87 -8.50
CA CYS A 87 -3.76 0.62 -8.20
C CYS A 87 -4.46 -0.18 -7.10
N TRP A 88 -5.02 0.49 -6.08
CA TRP A 88 -5.83 -0.17 -5.06
C TRP A 88 -7.06 -0.86 -5.67
N TRP A 89 -7.76 -0.16 -6.57
CA TRP A 89 -8.88 -0.74 -7.30
C TRP A 89 -8.47 -1.97 -8.12
N LYS A 90 -7.36 -1.85 -8.85
CA LYS A 90 -6.85 -2.93 -9.68
C LYS A 90 -6.43 -4.15 -8.86
N PHE A 91 -5.58 -3.97 -7.85
CA PHE A 91 -4.91 -5.08 -7.17
C PHE A 91 -5.64 -5.60 -5.94
N GLU A 92 -6.31 -4.74 -5.16
CA GLU A 92 -7.02 -5.16 -3.94
C GLU A 92 -8.49 -5.46 -4.20
N LEU A 93 -9.15 -4.70 -5.08
CA LEU A 93 -10.58 -4.89 -5.38
C LEU A 93 -10.82 -5.78 -6.61
N GLY A 94 -9.78 -6.05 -7.42
CA GLY A 94 -9.91 -6.82 -8.66
C GLY A 94 -10.78 -6.14 -9.71
N LYS A 95 -10.82 -4.81 -9.69
CA LYS A 95 -11.65 -3.98 -10.57
C LYS A 95 -10.89 -3.57 -11.83
N THR A 96 -11.65 -3.33 -12.90
CA THR A 96 -11.08 -2.86 -14.17
C THR A 96 -10.72 -1.37 -14.10
N GLU A 97 -9.83 -0.92 -14.99
CA GLU A 97 -9.50 0.50 -15.08
C GLU A 97 -10.71 1.36 -15.45
N GLU A 98 -11.63 0.83 -16.26
CA GLU A 98 -12.84 1.54 -16.67
C GLU A 98 -13.79 1.74 -15.49
N GLU A 99 -14.01 0.70 -14.67
CA GLU A 99 -14.81 0.85 -13.45
C GLU A 99 -14.18 1.89 -12.50
N TRP A 100 -12.86 1.91 -12.36
CA TRP A 100 -12.16 2.94 -11.56
C TRP A 100 -12.33 4.33 -12.16
N ARG A 101 -12.17 4.51 -13.47
CA ARG A 101 -12.33 5.81 -14.14
C ARG A 101 -13.74 6.36 -13.94
N GLN A 102 -14.77 5.54 -14.13
CA GLN A 102 -16.16 5.95 -13.94
C GLN A 102 -16.40 6.43 -12.51
N TRP A 103 -15.93 5.67 -11.52
CA TRP A 103 -16.04 6.07 -10.12
C TRP A 103 -15.23 7.34 -9.81
N TYR A 104 -13.97 7.41 -10.24
CA TYR A 104 -13.07 8.51 -9.93
C TYR A 104 -13.59 9.84 -10.50
N VAL A 105 -14.11 9.82 -11.72
CA VAL A 105 -14.76 10.98 -12.34
C VAL A 105 -16.00 11.39 -11.54
N THR A 106 -16.87 10.45 -11.16
CA THR A 106 -18.07 10.78 -10.36
C THR A 106 -17.74 11.35 -8.98
N GLU A 107 -16.68 10.87 -8.32
CA GLU A 107 -16.24 11.37 -7.02
C GLU A 107 -15.50 12.70 -7.12
N ALA A 108 -14.70 12.93 -8.16
CA ALA A 108 -14.09 14.24 -8.41
C ALA A 108 -15.17 15.32 -8.59
N PHE A 109 -16.21 15.04 -9.38
CA PHE A 109 -17.36 15.95 -9.52
C PHE A 109 -18.16 16.16 -8.23
N ARG A 110 -18.17 15.19 -7.32
CA ARG A 110 -18.82 15.32 -6.00
C ARG A 110 -18.02 16.19 -5.02
N ASN A 111 -16.69 16.12 -5.10
CA ASN A 111 -15.79 16.84 -4.21
C ASN A 111 -15.41 18.25 -4.71
N GLY A 112 -15.84 18.63 -5.92
CA GLY A 112 -15.82 20.01 -6.40
C GLY A 112 -14.47 20.49 -6.97
N ASP A 113 -13.65 19.55 -7.47
CA ASP A 113 -12.46 19.87 -8.28
C ASP A 113 -12.82 20.20 -9.74
#